data_AF-A0A8B3L4A2-F1
#
_entry.id   AF-A0A8B3L4A2-F1
#
_cell.length_a   1.000
_cell.length_b   1.000
_cell.length_c   1.000
_cell.angle_alpha   90.00
_cell.angle_beta   90.00
_cell.angle_gamma   90.00
#
_symmetry.space_group_name_H-M   'P 1'
#
loop_
_entity.id
_entity.type
_entity.pdbx_description
1 polymer ?
#
loop_
_entity_poly.entity_id
_entity_poly.type
_entity_poly.pdbx_seq_one_letter_code
_entity_poly.pdbx_strand_id
1 'polypeptide(L)' 'MDDRKFLTAAEVAKRYRGSISLGTLRNWRAKRIGPAYVKLGKAVLYPIEELEMWDQKNKVTCVNATHHGRR' A
#
# COMPACT_ATOMS: atom_id res chain seq x y z
N MET A 1 4.67 1.42 -22.20
CA MET A 1 4.95 1.60 -20.77
C MET A 1 3.82 2.43 -20.21
N ASP A 2 3.10 1.92 -19.22
CA ASP A 2 1.87 2.53 -18.73
C ASP A 2 2.22 3.70 -17.81
N ASP A 3 2.16 4.92 -18.35
CA ASP A 3 2.51 6.20 -17.69
C ASP A 3 1.44 6.66 -16.68
N ARG A 4 0.67 5.71 -16.11
CA ARG A 4 -0.45 6.04 -15.23
C ARG A 4 0.08 6.49 -13.88
N LYS A 5 0.01 7.80 -13.62
CA LYS A 5 0.39 8.39 -12.32
C LYS A 5 -0.54 7.99 -11.17
N PHE A 6 -1.75 7.55 -11.46
CA PHE A 6 -2.79 7.25 -10.48
C PHE A 6 -3.43 5.89 -10.73
N LEU A 7 -3.74 5.19 -9.63
CA LEU A 7 -4.48 3.93 -9.62
C LEU A 7 -5.82 4.09 -8.92
N THR A 8 -6.86 3.50 -9.49
CA THR A 8 -8.14 3.30 -8.79
C THR A 8 -7.99 2.26 -7.68
N ALA A 9 -8.93 2.22 -6.74
CA ALA A 9 -8.92 1.21 -5.67
C ALA A 9 -8.88 -0.25 -6.21
N ALA A 10 -9.53 -0.50 -7.35
CA ALA A 10 -9.51 -1.81 -8.01
C ALA A 10 -8.13 -2.16 -8.58
N GLU A 11 -7.46 -1.18 -9.20
CA GLU A 11 -6.09 -1.36 -9.69
C GLU A 11 -5.09 -1.53 -8.55
N VAL A 12 -5.28 -0.85 -7.41
CA VAL A 12 -4.48 -1.08 -6.20
C VAL A 12 -4.69 -2.51 -5.67
N ALA A 13 -5.94 -2.96 -5.55
CA ALA A 13 -6.22 -4.34 -5.15
C ALA A 13 -5.56 -5.36 -6.10
N LYS A 14 -5.57 -5.09 -7.41
CA LYS A 14 -4.87 -5.91 -8.42
C LYS A 14 -3.35 -5.86 -8.26
N ARG A 15 -2.75 -4.68 -7.99
CA ARG A 15 -1.30 -4.51 -7.75
C ARG A 15 -0.83 -5.43 -6.64
N TYR A 16 -1.58 -5.50 -5.53
CA TYR A 16 -1.27 -6.39 -4.40
C TYR A 16 -1.85 -7.81 -4.56
N ARG A 17 -2.24 -8.22 -5.77
CA ARG A 17 -2.75 -9.57 -6.10
C ARG A 17 -3.92 -10.02 -5.22
N GLY A 18 -4.78 -9.09 -4.80
CA GLY A 18 -5.93 -9.36 -3.94
C GLY A 18 -5.64 -9.43 -2.44
N SER A 19 -4.37 -9.38 -2.02
CA SER A 19 -4.01 -9.35 -0.59
C SER A 19 -4.55 -8.13 0.14
N ILE A 20 -4.77 -7.03 -0.60
CA ILE A 20 -5.47 -5.83 -0.12
C ILE A 20 -6.81 -5.75 -0.85
N SER A 21 -7.90 -6.00 -0.13
CA SER A 21 -9.25 -5.91 -0.67
C SER A 21 -9.74 -4.46 -0.81
N LEU A 22 -10.74 -4.23 -1.66
CA LEU A 22 -11.44 -2.94 -1.75
C LEU A 22 -12.05 -2.50 -0.40
N GLY A 23 -12.55 -3.46 0.37
CA GLY A 23 -13.09 -3.22 1.71
C GLY A 23 -12.01 -2.74 2.67
N THR A 24 -10.81 -3.32 2.60
CA THR A 24 -9.64 -2.89 3.35
C THR A 24 -9.28 -1.45 3.01
N LEU A 25 -9.17 -1.10 1.73
CA LEU A 25 -8.89 0.28 1.30
C LEU A 25 -9.99 1.27 1.74
N ARG A 26 -11.27 0.84 1.76
CA ARG A 26 -12.36 1.67 2.30
C ARG A 26 -12.20 1.91 3.80
N ASN A 27 -11.92 0.86 4.56
CA ASN A 27 -11.73 0.94 6.00
C ASN A 27 -10.52 1.80 6.37
N TRP A 28 -9.41 1.62 5.67
CA TRP A 28 -8.20 2.42 5.74
C TRP A 28 -8.47 3.92 5.58
N ARG A 29 -9.20 4.30 4.52
CA ARG A 29 -9.61 5.70 4.30
C ARG A 29 -10.48 6.25 5.43
N ALA A 30 -11.42 5.45 5.94
CA ALA A 30 -12.27 5.85 7.06
C ALA A 30 -11.48 6.07 8.36
N LYS A 31 -10.47 5.22 8.60
CA LYS A 31 -9.56 5.30 9.76
C LYS A 31 -8.41 6.28 9.57
N ARG A 32 -8.24 6.84 8.37
CA ARG A 32 -7.07 7.63 7.95
C ARG A 32 -5.73 6.89 8.15
N ILE A 33 -5.74 5.59 7.89
CA ILE A 33 -4.56 4.72 7.94
C ILE A 33 -4.37 4.16 6.53
N GLY A 34 -3.17 4.26 5.97
CA GLY A 34 -2.88 3.73 4.63
C GLY A 34 -2.16 4.72 3.72
N PRO A 35 -1.91 4.34 2.46
CA PRO A 35 -1.35 5.22 1.45
C PRO A 35 -2.26 6.44 1.24
N ALA A 36 -1.65 7.59 0.97
CA ALA A 36 -2.40 8.79 0.66
C ALA A 36 -3.23 8.60 -0.62
N TYR A 37 -4.35 9.31 -0.69
CA TYR A 37 -5.29 9.19 -1.80
C TYR A 37 -5.85 10.57 -2.15
N VAL A 38 -6.20 10.74 -3.41
CA VAL A 38 -6.91 11.92 -3.92
C VAL A 38 -8.38 11.55 -4.07
N LYS A 39 -9.26 12.40 -3.54
CA LYS A 39 -10.71 12.28 -3.69
C LYS A 39 -11.23 13.37 -4.62
N LEU A 40 -11.78 12.96 -5.76
CA LEU A 40 -12.36 13.86 -6.78
C LEU A 40 -13.83 13.49 -6.96
N GLY A 41 -14.72 14.16 -6.22
CA GLY A 41 -16.14 13.84 -6.19
C GLY A 41 -16.38 12.39 -5.73
N LYS A 42 -16.86 11.54 -6.66
CA LYS A 42 -17.09 10.10 -6.42
C LYS A 42 -15.84 9.24 -6.65
N ALA A 43 -14.85 9.74 -7.37
CA ALA A 43 -13.63 9.01 -7.69
C ALA A 43 -12.63 9.08 -6.52
N VAL A 44 -11.96 7.96 -6.26
CA VAL A 44 -10.84 7.87 -5.33
C VAL A 44 -9.67 7.22 -6.03
N LEU A 45 -8.56 7.94 -6.04
CA LEU A 45 -7.34 7.60 -6.77
C LEU A 45 -6.15 7.56 -5.80
N TYR A 46 -5.21 6.68 -6.08
CA TYR A 46 -3.99 6.48 -5.34
C TYR A 46 -2.81 6.83 -6.26
N PRO A 47 -2.06 7.90 -5.98
CA PRO A 47 -0.81 8.16 -6.69
C PRO A 47 0.15 6.97 -6.52
N ILE A 48 0.86 6.59 -7.57
CA ILE A 48 1.81 5.48 -7.50
C ILE A 48 2.91 5.76 -6.47
N GLU A 49 3.45 6.97 -6.47
CA GLU A 49 4.50 7.40 -5.54
C GLU A 49 4.06 7.27 -4.07
N GLU A 50 2.82 7.64 -3.76
CA GLU A 50 2.26 7.50 -2.41
C GLU A 50 2.10 6.04 -1.98
N LEU A 51 1.79 5.14 -2.93
CA LEU A 51 1.75 3.70 -2.67
C LEU A 51 3.15 3.16 -2.39
N GLU A 52 4.16 3.58 -3.16
CA GLU A 52 5.55 3.15 -2.96
C GLU A 52 6.13 3.66 -1.65
N MET A 53 5.86 4.92 -1.29
CA MET A 53 6.22 5.46 0.01
C MET A 53 5.54 4.69 1.14
N TRP A 54 4.28 4.30 0.97
CA TRP A 54 3.57 3.47 1.94
C TRP A 54 4.21 2.09 2.06
N ASP A 55 4.53 1.43 0.95
CA ASP A 55 5.23 0.14 0.91
C ASP A 55 6.56 0.22 1.68
N GLN A 56 7.32 1.28 1.44
CA GLN A 56 8.60 1.50 2.11
C GLN A 56 8.44 1.76 3.62
N LYS A 57 7.41 2.49 4.05
CA LYS A 57 7.09 2.68 5.48
C LYS A 57 6.67 1.39 6.17
N ASN A 58 6.08 0.44 5.45
CA ASN A 58 5.62 -0.85 5.98
C ASN A 58 6.65 -1.97 5.79
N LYS A 59 7.84 -1.66 5.26
CA LYS A 59 8.91 -2.63 5.08
C LYS A 59 9.42 -3.10 6.44
N VAL A 60 9.29 -4.39 6.70
CA VAL A 60 9.84 -5.02 7.90
C VAL A 60 11.34 -5.26 7.67
N THR A 61 12.19 -4.68 8.51
CA THR A 61 13.63 -4.96 8.50
C THR A 61 13.90 -6.28 9.21
N CYS A 62 14.26 -7.30 8.44
CA CYS A 62 14.74 -8.55 9.01
C CYS A 62 16.20 -8.36 9.42
N VAL A 63 16.47 -8.30 10.73
CA VAL A 63 17.84 -8.45 11.22
C VAL A 63 18.21 -9.93 11.12
N ASN A 64 19.36 -10.24 10.51
CA ASN A 64 19.88 -11.61 10.54
C ASN A 64 19.93 -12.04 12.01
N ALA A 65 19.22 -13.12 12.34
CA ALA A 65 19.32 -13.75 13.64
C ALA A 65 20.78 -14.15 13.82
N THR A 66 21.55 -13.33 14.54
CA THR A 66 22.89 -13.71 15.00
C THR A 66 22.66 -14.97 15.81
N HIS A 67 23.04 -16.10 15.23
CA HIS A 67 22.99 -17.40 15.88
C HIS A 67 24.04 -17.37 16.99
N HIS A 68 23.70 -16.78 18.15
CA HIS A 68 24.50 -16.90 19.36
C HIS A 68 24.40 -18.35 19.82
N GLY A 69 25.24 -19.19 19.20
CA GLY A 69 25.54 -20.52 19.67
C GLY A 69 26.07 -20.41 21.09
N ARG A 70 25.21 -20.74 22.06
CA ARG A 70 25.66 -21.09 23.40
C ARG A 70 26.35 -22.45 23.29
N ARG A 71 27.68 -22.46 23.37
CA ARG A 71 28.46 -23.54 23.96
C ARG A 71 29.62 -22.93 24.70
#